data_AF-A0A2M7RP20-F1
#
_entry.id   AF-A0A2M7RP20-F1
#
_cell.length_a   1.000
_cell.length_b   1.000
_cell.length_c   1.000
_cell.angle_alpha   90.00
_cell.angle_beta   90.00
_cell.angle_gamma   90.00
#
_symmetry.space_group_name_H-M   'P 1'
#
loop_
_entity.id
_entity.type
_entity.pdbx_description
1 polymer ?
#
loop_
_entity_poly.entity_id
_entity_poly.type
_entity_poly.pdbx_seq_one_letter_code
_entity_poly.pdbx_strand_id
1 'polypeptide(L)' 'MILLTASKENLRHRLTSRTKNNFARTQDVQEWIFSWKDWFENEVKKFNPVIIVNNHDIDNVVNEIIQIGKS' A
#
# COMPACT_ATOMS: atom_id res chain seq x y z
N MET A 1 11.56 5.19 -8.04
CA MET A 1 10.81 5.11 -6.76
C MET A 1 9.43 4.54 -7.04
N ILE A 2 8.95 3.60 -6.21
CA ILE A 2 7.65 2.94 -6.41
C ILE A 2 6.73 3.31 -5.25
N LEU A 3 5.49 3.73 -5.56
CA LEU A 3 4.43 3.94 -4.59
C LEU A 3 3.38 2.84 -4.74
N LEU A 4 3.32 1.93 -3.78
CA LEU A 4 2.28 0.90 -3.69
C LEU A 4 1.04 1.49 -3.01
N THR A 5 -0.05 1.63 -3.75
CA THR A 5 -1.33 2.08 -3.21
C THR A 5 -2.31 0.91 -3.10
N ALA A 6 -3.29 1.02 -2.20
CA ALA A 6 -4.37 0.05 -2.04
C ALA A 6 -5.58 0.73 -1.39
N SER A 7 -6.77 0.15 -1.59
CA SER A 7 -8.00 0.62 -0.93
C SER A 7 -7.90 0.47 0.60
N LYS A 8 -8.59 1.33 1.36
CA LYS A 8 -8.65 1.23 2.83
C LYS A 8 -9.20 -0.13 3.26
N GLU A 9 -10.18 -0.68 2.54
CA GLU A 9 -10.72 -2.02 2.76
C GLU A 9 -9.65 -3.12 2.65
N ASN A 10 -8.89 -3.15 1.54
CA ASN A 10 -7.81 -4.13 1.35
C ASN A 10 -6.71 -3.97 2.39
N LEU A 11 -6.38 -2.72 2.76
CA LEU A 11 -5.40 -2.44 3.82
C LEU A 11 -5.89 -2.95 5.18
N ARG A 12 -7.16 -2.74 5.55
CA ARG A 12 -7.74 -3.30 6.78
C ARG A 12 -7.64 -4.82 6.80
N HIS A 13 -8.09 -5.47 5.73
CA HIS A 13 -8.02 -6.92 5.62
C HIS A 13 -6.58 -7.44 5.78
N ARG A 14 -5.62 -6.81 5.11
CA ARG A 14 -4.18 -7.16 5.19
C ARG A 14 -3.60 -6.92 6.58
N LEU A 15 -3.93 -5.80 7.21
CA LEU A 15 -3.41 -5.47 8.54
C LEU A 15 -3.95 -6.42 9.62
N THR A 16 -5.25 -6.72 9.58
CA THR A 16 -5.89 -7.63 10.54
C THR A 16 -5.41 -9.09 10.38
N SER A 17 -5.20 -9.55 9.13
CA SER A 17 -4.78 -10.92 8.82
C SER A 17 -3.27 -11.18 9.00
N ARG A 18 -2.45 -10.18 9.29
CA ARG A 18 -1.00 -10.36 9.53
C ARG A 18 -0.76 -11.24 10.75
N THR A 19 -0.03 -12.34 10.57
CA THR A 19 0.31 -13.29 11.64
C THR A 19 1.67 -13.03 12.30
N LYS A 20 2.61 -12.40 11.57
CA LYS A 20 4.00 -12.20 12.03
C LYS A 20 4.24 -10.90 12.83
N ASN A 21 3.32 -9.95 12.80
CA ASN A 21 3.47 -8.65 13.47
C ASN A 21 2.12 -8.16 13.98
N ASN A 22 2.09 -7.67 15.23
CA ASN A 22 0.87 -7.16 15.88
C ASN A 22 0.62 -5.67 15.64
N PHE A 23 1.56 -4.96 15.02
CA PHE A 23 1.38 -3.57 14.64
C PHE A 23 0.15 -3.38 13.71
N ALA A 24 -0.67 -2.38 14.01
CA ALA A 24 -1.82 -1.97 13.23
C ALA A 24 -2.93 -3.03 13.06
N ARG A 25 -3.03 -4.00 13.98
CA ARG A 25 -4.13 -4.98 13.98
C ARG A 25 -5.42 -4.45 14.61
N THR A 26 -5.34 -3.44 15.47
CA THR A 26 -6.51 -2.84 16.11
C THR A 26 -7.14 -1.77 15.22
N GLN A 27 -8.46 -1.63 15.31
CA GLN A 27 -9.20 -0.63 14.53
C GLN A 27 -8.67 0.79 14.77
N ASP A 28 -8.43 1.18 16.02
CA ASP A 28 -7.95 2.54 16.36
C ASP A 28 -6.62 2.87 15.69
N VAL A 29 -5.68 1.92 15.67
CA VAL A 29 -4.38 2.13 15.01
C VAL A 29 -4.56 2.17 13.49
N GLN A 30 -5.49 1.39 12.93
CA GLN A 30 -5.82 1.46 11.51
C GLN A 30 -6.44 2.80 11.13
N GLU A 31 -7.36 3.34 11.92
CA GLU A 31 -7.93 4.68 11.68
C GLU A 31 -6.87 5.75 11.76
N TRP A 32 -5.98 5.68 12.76
CA TRP A 32 -4.85 6.59 12.87
C TRP A 32 -3.94 6.51 11.63
N ILE A 33 -3.64 5.31 11.10
CA ILE A 33 -2.89 5.15 9.85
C ILE A 33 -3.63 5.78 8.66
N PHE A 34 -4.94 5.53 8.55
CA PHE A 34 -5.73 6.03 7.43
C PHE A 34 -5.98 7.54 7.49
N SER A 35 -5.82 8.19 8.65
CA SER A 35 -5.97 9.63 8.76
C SER A 35 -4.83 10.40 8.08
N TRP A 36 -3.64 9.83 7.97
CA TRP A 36 -2.48 10.46 7.30
C TRP A 36 -2.10 9.80 5.97
N LYS A 37 -2.73 8.68 5.59
CA LYS A 37 -2.49 7.98 4.32
C LYS A 37 -2.60 8.91 3.11
N ASP A 38 -3.71 9.62 2.97
CA ASP A 38 -4.00 10.41 1.77
C ASP A 38 -3.02 11.58 1.64
N TRP A 39 -2.66 12.21 2.79
CA TRP A 39 -1.60 13.21 2.85
C TRP A 39 -0.25 12.64 2.41
N PHE A 40 0.17 11.51 2.99
CA PHE A 40 1.45 10.87 2.67
C PHE A 40 1.54 10.47 1.19
N GLU A 41 0.51 9.84 0.64
CA GLU A 41 0.50 9.46 -0.78
C GLU A 41 0.59 10.68 -1.70
N ASN A 42 -0.06 11.79 -1.34
CA ASN A 42 0.02 13.02 -2.11
C ASN A 42 1.41 13.69 -2.02
N GLU A 43 2.08 13.65 -0.86
CA GLU A 43 3.46 14.11 -0.74
C GLU A 43 4.41 13.23 -1.57
N VAL A 44 4.27 11.91 -1.53
CA VAL A 44 5.12 10.99 -2.28
C VAL A 44 4.91 11.16 -3.79
N LYS A 45 3.68 11.42 -4.26
CA LYS A 45 3.37 11.70 -5.68
C LYS A 45 4.14 12.90 -6.25
N LYS A 46 4.54 13.88 -5.42
CA LYS A 46 5.33 15.05 -5.87
C LYS A 46 6.70 14.68 -6.43
N PHE A 47 7.22 13.51 -6.06
CA PHE A 47 8.52 13.01 -6.54
C PHE A 47 8.39 12.12 -7.79
N ASN A 48 7.25 12.17 -8.49
CA ASN A 48 6.97 11.39 -9.69
C ASN A 48 7.25 9.87 -9.55
N PRO A 49 6.71 9.20 -8.52
CA PRO A 49 6.85 7.75 -8.37
C PRO A 49 6.11 7.01 -9.48
N VAL A 50 6.57 5.79 -9.76
CA VAL A 50 5.72 4.83 -10.45
C VAL A 50 4.66 4.34 -9.46
N ILE A 51 3.39 4.60 -9.75
CA ILE A 51 2.26 4.25 -8.90
C ILE A 51 1.76 2.87 -9.31
N ILE A 52 1.71 1.94 -8.36
CA ILE A 52 1.22 0.59 -8.57
C ILE A 52 0.04 0.35 -7.63
N VAL A 53 -1.10 -0.07 -8.19
CA VAL A 53 -2.32 -0.31 -7.43
C VAL A 53 -2.35 -1.77 -6.98
N ASN A 54 -1.93 -2.00 -5.74
CA ASN A 54 -1.83 -3.32 -5.14
C ASN A 54 -3.16 -3.74 -4.49
N ASN A 55 -4.22 -3.85 -5.31
CA ASN A 55 -5.50 -4.45 -4.92
C ASN A 55 -5.62 -5.93 -5.32
N HIS A 56 -4.64 -6.46 -6.04
CA HIS A 56 -4.64 -7.81 -6.62
C HIS A 56 -3.62 -8.73 -5.92
N ASP A 57 -3.51 -9.96 -6.41
CA ASP A 57 -2.50 -10.94 -5.96
C ASP A 57 -1.06 -10.40 -6.08
N ILE A 58 -0.18 -10.87 -5.21
CA ILE A 58 1.22 -10.44 -5.14
C ILE A 58 1.98 -10.71 -6.44
N ASP A 59 1.67 -11.80 -7.14
CA ASP A 59 2.36 -12.18 -8.37
C ASP A 59 2.11 -11.16 -9.49
N ASN A 60 0.89 -10.62 -9.57
CA ASN A 60 0.55 -9.58 -10.54
C ASN A 60 1.31 -8.28 -10.25
N VAL A 61 1.41 -7.90 -8.98
CA VAL A 61 2.12 -6.69 -8.54
C VAL A 61 3.62 -6.82 -8.84
N VAL A 62 4.22 -7.98 -8.57
CA VAL A 62 5.62 -8.25 -8.87
C VAL A 62 5.89 -8.19 -10.37
N ASN A 63 5.00 -8.79 -11.18
CA ASN A 63 5.11 -8.73 -12.63
C ASN A 63 5.05 -7.29 -13.16
N GLU A 64 4.14 -6.47 -12.65
CA GLU A 64 4.03 -5.06 -13.01
C GLU A 64 5.33 -4.30 -12.71
N ILE A 65 5.88 -4.47 -11.50
CA ILE A 65 7.17 -3.89 -11.09
C ILE A 65 8.30 -4.28 -12.05
N ILE A 66 8.39 -5.57 -12.41
CA ILE A 66 9.44 -6.08 -13.29
C ILE A 66 9.32 -5.48 -14.70
N GLN A 67 8.10 -5.35 -15.24
CA GLN A 67 7.89 -4.77 -16.57
C GLN A 67 8.26 -3.28 -16.61
N ILE A 68 7.91 -2.53 -15.55
CA ILE A 68 8.33 -1.14 -15.39
C ILE A 68 9.86 -1.04 -15.38
N GLY A 69 10.55 -1.93 -14.67
CA GLY A 69 12.02 -1.90 -14.57
C GLY A 69 12.77 -2.28 -15.86
N LYS A 70 12.07 -2.82 -16.87
CA LYS A 70 12.64 -3.14 -18.19
C LYS A 70 12.48 -2.01 -19.20
N SER A 71 11.65 -1.00 -18.90
CA SER A 71 11.37 0.16 -19.75
C SER A 71 12.33 1.30 -19.44
#